data_AF-A0A932Z149-F1
#
_entry.id   AF-A0A932Z149-F1
#
_cell.length_a   1.000
_cell.length_b   1.000
_cell.length_c   1.000
_cell.angle_alpha   90.00
_cell.angle_beta   90.00
_cell.angle_gamma   90.00
#
_symmetry.space_group_name_H-M   'P 1'
#
loop_
_entity.id
_entity.type
_entity.pdbx_description
1 polymer ?
#
loop_
_entity_poly.entity_id
_entity_poly.type
_entity_poly.pdbx_seq_one_letter_code
_entity_poly.pdbx_strand_id
1 'polypeptide(L)'
;MEDRFHIHANSKVIEERHRTLYERLYRTCPTVVSAPGLIRWSPTYAVGPGGIGLDSKLPLRAHFGIEPRPSGGLDWGELQYYLPERDAFVLLEQSRATSFILPILEFAAKEHGKSANARIWGLSEIPLYRGLNADTICAVPISVAWLLHLGVITPEHIAEFVSAPTAALPTLDAFQVVWKLALQLESAIGVQWLADGDLTMASLIDGRYPIAFFREKDPVLFDHYRDLGLDNPGSYYNIPGNLFYRALRMEEVFALDQYPSWPIDIAILNVGEEGSSSTVYKRRNAVKSRLDEVAGFIRGNLTKAVPETFREQPPFIERAQDASHQT
;
A
#
# COMPACT_ATOMS: atom_id res chain seq x y z
N MET A 1 -4.05 -37.50 12.98
CA MET A 1 -3.09 -36.84 12.05
C MET A 1 -3.56 -35.39 11.89
N GLU A 2 -3.69 -34.66 13.00
CA GLU A 2 -4.61 -33.50 13.09
C GLU A 2 -3.93 -32.16 13.44
N ASP A 3 -2.64 -32.14 13.79
CA ASP A 3 -1.96 -30.88 14.18
C ASP A 3 -1.18 -30.19 13.05
N ARG A 4 -1.38 -30.57 11.78
CA ARG A 4 -0.48 -30.16 10.67
C ARG A 4 -0.79 -28.82 9.98
N PHE A 5 -1.80 -28.06 10.40
CA PHE A 5 -2.26 -26.87 9.66
C PHE A 5 -2.15 -25.55 10.41
N HIS A 6 -1.65 -25.55 11.65
CA HIS A 6 -1.53 -24.34 12.46
C HIS A 6 -0.06 -23.95 12.56
N ILE A 7 0.31 -22.89 11.84
CA ILE A 7 1.66 -22.31 11.91
C ILE A 7 1.55 -21.00 12.66
N HIS A 8 2.03 -20.98 13.89
CA HIS A 8 2.25 -19.74 14.60
C HIS A 8 3.50 -19.07 14.03
N ALA A 9 3.31 -17.98 13.30
CA ALA A 9 4.37 -17.25 12.63
C ALA A 9 4.26 -15.75 12.89
N ASN A 10 5.40 -15.17 13.22
CA ASN A 10 5.67 -13.73 13.14
C ASN A 10 7.11 -13.57 12.65
N SER A 11 7.51 -12.34 12.30
CA SER A 11 8.84 -12.06 11.76
C SER A 11 9.97 -12.61 12.62
N LYS A 12 9.88 -12.50 13.96
CA LYS A 12 10.93 -13.02 14.86
C LYS A 12 11.07 -14.53 14.74
N VAL A 13 9.94 -15.25 14.74
CA VAL A 13 9.93 -16.71 14.61
C VAL A 13 10.51 -17.16 13.26
N ILE A 14 10.12 -16.50 12.17
CA ILE A 14 10.59 -16.85 10.82
C ILE A 14 12.08 -16.51 10.68
N GLU A 15 12.51 -15.34 11.16
CA GLU A 15 13.91 -14.89 11.12
C GLU A 15 14.82 -15.82 11.93
N GLU A 16 14.40 -16.28 13.10
CA GLU A 16 15.17 -17.24 13.90
C GLU A 16 15.35 -18.57 13.18
N ARG A 17 14.30 -19.11 12.54
CA ARG A 17 14.34 -20.39 11.82
C ARG A 17 15.14 -20.33 10.53
N HIS A 18 15.08 -19.21 9.82
CA HIS A 18 15.70 -19.02 8.51
C HIS A 18 16.85 -18.02 8.54
N ARG A 19 17.52 -17.87 9.69
CA ARG A 19 18.55 -16.85 9.96
C ARG A 19 19.58 -16.68 8.85
N THR A 20 20.06 -17.77 8.27
CA THR A 20 21.08 -17.75 7.22
C THR A 20 20.64 -16.97 5.97
N LEU A 21 19.34 -16.93 5.65
CA LEU A 21 18.82 -16.14 4.53
C LEU A 21 18.87 -14.64 4.83
N TYR A 22 18.49 -14.25 6.05
CA TYR A 22 18.53 -12.86 6.51
C TYR A 22 19.96 -12.34 6.62
N GLU A 23 20.86 -13.12 7.24
CA GLU A 23 22.29 -12.79 7.33
C GLU A 23 22.91 -12.60 5.94
N ARG A 24 22.54 -13.45 4.97
CA ARG A 24 22.98 -13.30 3.58
C ARG A 24 22.47 -12.01 2.96
N LEU A 25 21.18 -11.67 3.13
CA LEU A 25 20.61 -10.43 2.61
C LEU A 25 21.31 -9.20 3.22
N TYR A 26 21.41 -9.13 4.56
CA TYR A 26 22.01 -7.99 5.27
C TYR A 26 23.51 -7.85 5.06
N ARG A 27 24.22 -8.94 4.75
CA ARG A 27 25.64 -8.88 4.37
C ARG A 27 25.84 -8.38 2.95
N THR A 28 24.96 -8.74 2.02
CA THR A 28 25.05 -8.36 0.61
C THR A 28 24.62 -6.91 0.38
N CYS A 29 23.58 -6.46 1.08
CA CYS A 29 22.96 -5.16 0.85
C CYS A 29 23.28 -4.18 1.99
N PRO A 30 24.02 -3.08 1.75
CA PRO A 30 24.24 -2.05 2.76
C PRO A 30 22.97 -1.33 3.21
N THR A 31 21.96 -1.25 2.33
CA THR A 31 20.65 -0.70 2.66
C THR A 31 19.62 -1.82 2.53
N VAL A 32 18.92 -2.12 3.62
CA VAL A 32 17.76 -3.01 3.62
C VAL A 32 16.62 -2.32 4.34
N VAL A 33 15.46 -2.30 3.70
CA VAL A 33 14.23 -1.75 4.28
C VAL A 33 13.20 -2.86 4.33
N SER A 34 12.38 -2.85 5.37
CA SER A 34 11.27 -3.78 5.48
C SER A 34 9.95 -3.07 5.68
N ALA A 35 8.89 -3.66 5.14
CA ALA A 35 7.51 -3.22 5.29
C ALA A 35 6.65 -4.37 5.84
N PRO A 36 5.64 -4.06 6.68
CA PRO A 36 4.70 -5.06 7.17
C PRO A 36 3.76 -5.53 6.07
N GLY A 37 3.28 -6.77 6.18
CA GLY A 37 2.09 -7.21 5.47
C GLY A 37 0.87 -6.47 5.97
N LEU A 38 -0.18 -6.43 5.16
CA LEU A 38 -1.39 -5.68 5.49
C LEU A 38 -2.64 -6.53 5.29
N ILE A 39 -3.61 -6.37 6.19
CA ILE A 39 -4.98 -6.85 6.03
C ILE A 39 -5.92 -5.67 5.93
N ARG A 40 -6.96 -5.81 5.11
CA ARG A 40 -8.00 -4.81 4.93
C ARG A 40 -9.26 -5.22 5.66
N TRP A 41 -9.81 -4.29 6.45
CA TRP A 41 -11.08 -4.41 7.15
C TRP A 41 -12.25 -3.82 6.37
N SER A 42 -11.98 -2.82 5.53
CA SER A 42 -12.99 -2.20 4.68
C SER A 42 -13.28 -3.02 3.41
N PRO A 43 -14.42 -2.79 2.72
CA PRO A 43 -14.66 -3.43 1.43
C PRO A 43 -13.55 -3.12 0.44
N THR A 44 -13.05 -4.15 -0.25
CA THR A 44 -12.02 -3.98 -1.28
C THR A 44 -12.46 -2.96 -2.34
N TYR A 45 -11.56 -2.07 -2.75
CA TYR A 45 -11.80 -1.03 -3.75
C TYR A 45 -12.80 0.06 -3.34
N ALA A 46 -13.11 0.18 -2.04
CA ALA A 46 -13.95 1.25 -1.53
C ALA A 46 -13.27 2.62 -1.60
N VAL A 47 -11.94 2.69 -1.68
CA VAL A 47 -11.18 3.95 -1.66
C VAL A 47 -11.20 4.69 -3.00
N GLY A 48 -11.01 4.00 -4.12
CA GLY A 48 -11.11 4.58 -5.46
C GLY A 48 -12.35 5.45 -5.78
N PRO A 49 -13.59 5.08 -5.38
CA PRO A 49 -14.78 5.91 -5.56
C PRO A 49 -14.96 7.02 -4.52
N GLY A 50 -13.99 7.24 -3.62
CA GLY A 50 -14.12 8.19 -2.51
C GLY A 50 -14.73 7.59 -1.24
N GLY A 51 -14.62 6.28 -1.03
CA GLY A 51 -14.93 5.66 0.27
C GLY A 51 -13.70 5.60 1.18
N ILE A 52 -13.84 4.87 2.28
CA ILE A 52 -12.82 4.78 3.34
C ILE A 52 -12.12 3.42 3.28
N GLY A 53 -10.79 3.46 3.27
CA GLY A 53 -9.87 2.34 3.48
C GLY A 53 -9.64 2.16 4.98
N LEU A 54 -9.60 0.92 5.45
CA LEU A 54 -9.26 0.63 6.84
C LEU A 54 -8.35 -0.60 6.85
N ASP A 55 -7.07 -0.39 7.13
CA ASP A 55 -6.04 -1.41 6.95
C ASP A 55 -5.22 -1.61 8.23
N SER A 56 -4.80 -2.84 8.52
CA SER A 56 -3.94 -3.16 9.67
C SER A 56 -2.70 -3.91 9.25
N LYS A 57 -1.63 -3.68 10.01
CA LYS A 57 -0.36 -4.37 9.83
C LYS A 57 -0.42 -5.79 10.38
N LEU A 58 0.15 -6.70 9.61
CA LEU A 58 0.47 -8.05 10.03
C LEU A 58 1.87 -8.08 10.66
N PRO A 59 2.12 -8.99 11.61
CA PRO A 59 3.44 -9.22 12.20
C PRO A 59 4.34 -10.07 11.29
N LEU A 60 4.22 -9.90 9.97
CA LEU A 60 5.02 -10.51 8.91
C LEU A 60 5.52 -9.39 8.01
N ARG A 61 6.73 -9.52 7.46
CA ARG A 61 7.41 -8.45 6.75
C ARG A 61 7.98 -8.90 5.42
N ALA A 62 8.10 -7.97 4.49
CA ALA A 62 8.99 -8.14 3.34
C ALA A 62 10.18 -7.21 3.45
N HIS A 63 11.36 -7.76 3.18
CA HIS A 63 12.65 -7.10 3.27
C HIS A 63 13.22 -6.94 1.86
N PHE A 64 13.54 -5.72 1.47
CA PHE A 64 14.15 -5.41 0.19
C PHE A 64 15.47 -4.69 0.39
N GLY A 65 16.51 -5.22 -0.24
CA GLY A 65 17.87 -4.74 -0.14
C GLY A 65 18.41 -4.22 -1.46
N ILE A 66 19.25 -3.19 -1.39
CA ILE A 66 19.97 -2.66 -2.55
C ILE A 66 21.45 -3.01 -2.42
N GLU A 67 21.98 -3.73 -3.40
CA GLU A 67 23.42 -3.96 -3.59
C GLU A 67 23.95 -2.96 -4.63
N PRO A 68 24.74 -1.95 -4.23
CA PRO A 68 25.34 -0.99 -5.16
C PRO A 68 26.29 -1.69 -6.13
N ARG A 69 26.27 -1.26 -7.40
CA ARG A 69 27.21 -1.77 -8.41
C ARG A 69 27.99 -0.62 -9.03
N PRO A 70 29.29 -0.79 -9.35
CA PRO A 70 30.07 0.24 -10.00
C PRO A 70 29.57 0.52 -11.44
N SER A 71 29.01 -0.50 -12.10
CA SER A 71 28.49 -0.45 -13.46
C SER A 71 27.52 -1.61 -13.71
N GLY A 72 26.85 -1.63 -14.87
CA GLY A 72 25.99 -2.75 -15.29
C GLY A 72 24.49 -2.49 -15.22
N GLY A 73 24.05 -1.25 -14.97
CA GLY A 73 22.65 -0.88 -14.94
C GLY A 73 21.92 -1.39 -13.69
N LEU A 74 20.59 -1.46 -13.78
CA LEU A 74 19.73 -1.96 -12.72
C LEU A 74 19.29 -3.39 -13.03
N ASP A 75 19.42 -4.32 -12.08
CA ASP A 75 18.89 -5.68 -12.22
C ASP A 75 18.32 -6.24 -10.91
N TRP A 76 17.80 -7.47 -10.99
CA TRP A 76 17.29 -8.22 -9.86
C TRP A 76 18.30 -9.27 -9.40
N GLY A 77 18.48 -9.35 -8.08
CA GLY A 77 19.10 -10.49 -7.42
C GLY A 77 18.08 -11.59 -7.14
N GLU A 78 18.34 -12.38 -6.09
CA GLU A 78 17.37 -13.37 -5.64
C GLU A 78 16.16 -12.68 -4.98
N LEU A 79 14.97 -13.05 -5.44
CA LEU A 79 13.70 -12.72 -4.81
C LEU A 79 13.12 -14.00 -4.22
N GLN A 80 12.91 -14.05 -2.92
CA GLN A 80 12.38 -15.23 -2.25
C GLN A 80 11.16 -14.88 -1.42
N TYR A 81 10.23 -15.83 -1.29
CA TYR A 81 9.07 -15.68 -0.42
C TYR A 81 8.80 -16.95 0.38
N TYR A 82 8.24 -16.78 1.58
CA TYR A 82 7.96 -17.86 2.51
C TYR A 82 6.68 -18.62 2.10
N LEU A 83 6.78 -19.94 2.06
CA LEU A 83 5.67 -20.87 1.91
C LEU A 83 5.42 -21.56 3.26
N PRO A 84 4.36 -21.17 3.99
CA PRO A 84 4.07 -21.72 5.31
C PRO A 84 3.91 -23.24 5.27
N GLU A 85 3.22 -23.79 4.27
CA GLU A 85 2.93 -25.22 4.19
C GLU A 85 4.19 -26.10 4.07
N ARG A 86 5.32 -25.50 3.71
CA ARG A 86 6.63 -26.16 3.59
C ARG A 86 7.64 -25.71 4.64
N ASP A 87 7.29 -24.72 5.46
CA ASP A 87 8.20 -24.00 6.36
C ASP A 87 9.51 -23.64 5.65
N ALA A 88 9.41 -23.02 4.47
CA ALA A 88 10.56 -22.76 3.61
C ALA A 88 10.38 -21.53 2.73
N PHE A 89 11.49 -20.85 2.44
CA PHE A 89 11.54 -19.84 1.38
C PHE A 89 11.77 -20.49 0.02
N VAL A 90 11.05 -20.01 -0.99
CA VAL A 90 11.21 -20.43 -2.37
C VAL A 90 11.57 -19.25 -3.23
N LEU A 91 12.38 -19.50 -4.27
CA LEU A 91 12.72 -18.50 -5.26
C LEU A 91 11.47 -18.12 -6.06
N LEU A 92 11.21 -16.82 -6.14
CA LEU A 92 10.23 -16.27 -7.07
C LEU A 92 10.87 -16.23 -8.45
N GLU A 93 10.33 -17.02 -9.38
CA GLU A 93 10.68 -16.85 -10.79
C GLU A 93 10.32 -15.43 -11.22
N GLN A 94 11.33 -14.69 -11.70
CA GLN A 94 11.14 -13.29 -12.11
C GLN A 94 10.10 -13.25 -13.23
N SER A 95 8.94 -12.69 -12.92
CA SER A 95 7.77 -12.67 -13.80
C SER A 95 7.66 -11.34 -14.55
N ARG A 96 6.64 -11.18 -15.40
CA ARG A 96 6.34 -9.88 -16.05
C ARG A 96 6.10 -8.73 -15.06
N ALA A 97 5.75 -9.01 -13.79
CA ALA A 97 5.53 -7.94 -12.82
C ALA A 97 6.84 -7.22 -12.45
N THR A 98 7.98 -7.92 -12.43
CA THR A 98 9.28 -7.32 -12.10
C THR A 98 9.87 -6.52 -13.26
N SER A 99 9.37 -6.68 -14.49
CA SER A 99 9.85 -5.93 -15.66
C SER A 99 9.38 -4.47 -15.70
N PHE A 100 8.34 -4.10 -14.95
CA PHE A 100 7.87 -2.70 -14.89
C PHE A 100 8.56 -1.90 -13.79
N ILE A 101 9.05 -2.56 -12.74
CA ILE A 101 9.70 -1.91 -11.60
C ILE A 101 11.03 -1.27 -12.03
N LEU A 102 11.91 -2.00 -12.73
CA LEU A 102 13.25 -1.49 -13.05
C LEU A 102 13.23 -0.19 -13.86
N PRO A 103 12.44 -0.08 -14.96
CA PRO A 103 12.33 1.19 -15.68
C PRO A 103 11.85 2.35 -14.80
N ILE A 104 10.94 2.10 -13.84
CA ILE A 104 10.45 3.13 -12.94
C ILE A 104 11.55 3.64 -12.01
N LEU A 105 12.34 2.72 -11.47
CA LEU A 105 13.47 3.05 -10.59
C LEU A 105 14.61 3.75 -11.35
N GLU A 106 14.89 3.34 -12.59
CA GLU A 106 15.84 4.01 -13.48
C GLU A 106 15.39 5.45 -13.79
N PHE A 107 14.11 5.65 -14.09
CA PHE A 107 13.55 6.97 -14.28
C PHE A 107 13.65 7.82 -13.01
N ALA A 108 13.30 7.28 -11.85
CA ALA A 108 13.42 7.98 -10.57
C ALA A 108 14.88 8.38 -10.27
N ALA A 109 15.86 7.52 -10.55
CA ALA A 109 17.27 7.88 -10.41
C ALA A 109 17.66 9.03 -11.34
N LYS A 110 17.19 9.01 -12.59
CA LYS A 110 17.44 10.07 -13.57
C LYS A 110 16.84 11.42 -13.14
N GLU A 111 15.61 11.43 -12.63
CA GLU A 111 14.95 12.66 -12.13
C GLU A 111 15.76 13.34 -11.02
N HIS A 112 16.52 12.56 -10.25
CA HIS A 112 17.40 13.07 -9.19
C HIS A 112 18.87 13.23 -9.61
N GLY A 113 19.19 13.07 -10.91
CA GLY A 113 20.55 13.18 -11.42
C GLY A 113 21.52 12.12 -10.90
N LYS A 114 21.01 10.93 -10.55
CA LYS A 114 21.76 9.81 -9.98
C LYS A 114 21.89 8.65 -10.97
N SER A 115 22.82 7.74 -10.70
CA SER A 115 22.96 6.48 -11.44
C SER A 115 22.09 5.39 -10.81
N ALA A 116 21.48 4.55 -11.65
CA ALA A 116 20.69 3.41 -11.23
C ALA A 116 21.51 2.11 -11.09
N ASN A 117 22.85 2.18 -11.06
CA ASN A 117 23.71 0.99 -11.05
C ASN A 117 23.62 0.23 -9.72
N ALA A 118 22.70 -0.74 -9.67
CA ALA A 118 22.45 -1.53 -8.47
C ALA A 118 21.79 -2.86 -8.81
N ARG A 119 21.72 -3.74 -7.81
CA ARG A 119 20.95 -4.96 -7.82
C ARG A 119 19.95 -4.97 -6.67
N ILE A 120 18.71 -5.32 -6.95
CA ILE A 120 17.63 -5.36 -5.95
C ILE A 120 17.42 -6.79 -5.48
N TRP A 121 17.49 -7.01 -4.18
CA TRP A 121 17.27 -8.29 -3.52
C TRP A 121 15.98 -8.25 -2.70
N GLY A 122 15.32 -9.40 -2.51
CA GLY A 122 14.04 -9.45 -1.81
C GLY A 122 13.84 -10.75 -1.03
N LEU A 123 13.30 -10.60 0.18
CA LEU A 123 12.93 -11.69 1.08
C LEU A 123 11.57 -11.37 1.72
N SER A 124 10.51 -12.05 1.31
CA SER A 124 9.14 -11.83 1.80
C SER A 124 8.69 -12.94 2.74
N GLU A 125 8.40 -12.62 4.00
CA GLU A 125 7.73 -13.53 4.94
C GLU A 125 6.26 -13.74 4.59
N ILE A 126 5.72 -12.87 3.74
CA ILE A 126 4.32 -12.87 3.35
C ILE A 126 4.16 -13.78 2.13
N PRO A 127 3.28 -14.80 2.18
CA PRO A 127 3.02 -15.68 1.06
C PRO A 127 2.49 -14.90 -0.14
N LEU A 128 3.23 -14.94 -1.24
CA LEU A 128 2.82 -14.28 -2.48
C LEU A 128 1.67 -15.05 -3.15
N TYR A 129 0.86 -14.34 -3.94
CA TYR A 129 -0.30 -14.90 -4.67
C TYR A 129 -1.41 -15.49 -3.80
N ARG A 130 -1.49 -15.11 -2.51
CA ARG A 130 -2.54 -15.54 -1.57
C ARG A 130 -3.52 -14.42 -1.19
N GLY A 131 -3.62 -13.37 -2.00
CA GLY A 131 -4.54 -12.23 -1.73
C GLY A 131 -4.09 -11.32 -0.60
N LEU A 132 -2.82 -11.35 -0.21
CA LEU A 132 -2.24 -10.54 0.87
C LEU A 132 -1.53 -9.27 0.36
N ASN A 133 -2.00 -8.67 -0.73
CA ASN A 133 -1.49 -7.38 -1.25
C ASN A 133 0.03 -7.35 -1.53
N ALA A 134 0.51 -8.33 -2.30
CA ALA A 134 1.91 -8.46 -2.68
C ALA A 134 2.49 -7.22 -3.39
N ASP A 135 1.64 -6.47 -4.08
CA ASP A 135 1.95 -5.21 -4.74
C ASP A 135 2.47 -4.16 -3.77
N THR A 136 1.68 -3.82 -2.74
CA THR A 136 2.09 -2.83 -1.72
C THR A 136 3.32 -3.29 -0.95
N ILE A 137 3.35 -4.58 -0.59
CA ILE A 137 4.42 -5.21 0.19
C ILE A 137 5.77 -5.10 -0.52
N CYS A 138 5.78 -5.12 -1.86
CA CYS A 138 7.00 -4.89 -2.63
C CYS A 138 7.26 -3.39 -2.83
N ALA A 139 6.23 -2.63 -3.23
CA ALA A 139 6.37 -1.24 -3.65
C ALA A 139 6.99 -0.34 -2.58
N VAL A 140 6.47 -0.38 -1.35
CA VAL A 140 6.90 0.52 -0.27
C VAL A 140 8.36 0.30 0.14
N PRO A 141 8.80 -0.91 0.52
CA PRO A 141 10.19 -1.09 0.95
C PRO A 141 11.19 -0.90 -0.21
N ILE A 142 10.82 -1.23 -1.45
CA ILE A 142 11.64 -0.92 -2.63
C ILE A 142 11.81 0.59 -2.78
N SER A 143 10.73 1.37 -2.74
CA SER A 143 10.80 2.83 -2.88
C SER A 143 11.69 3.47 -1.83
N VAL A 144 11.53 3.09 -0.57
CA VAL A 144 12.31 3.64 0.54
C VAL A 144 13.78 3.21 0.42
N ALA A 145 14.06 1.93 0.17
CA ALA A 145 15.43 1.44 0.03
C ALA A 145 16.14 2.09 -1.16
N TRP A 146 15.42 2.29 -2.27
CA TRP A 146 15.92 2.98 -3.46
C TRP A 146 16.26 4.44 -3.18
N LEU A 147 15.34 5.20 -2.59
CA LEU A 147 15.56 6.62 -2.32
C LEU A 147 16.66 6.85 -1.26
N LEU A 148 16.81 5.94 -0.29
CA LEU A 148 17.96 5.91 0.62
C LEU A 148 19.27 5.64 -0.13
N HIS A 149 19.28 4.65 -1.03
CA HIS A 149 20.44 4.32 -1.85
C HIS A 149 20.89 5.50 -2.74
N LEU A 150 19.94 6.23 -3.32
CA LEU A 150 20.21 7.41 -4.13
C LEU A 150 20.65 8.63 -3.29
N GLY A 151 20.48 8.58 -1.96
CA GLY A 151 20.71 9.69 -1.04
C GLY A 151 19.69 10.83 -1.22
N VAL A 152 18.48 10.51 -1.70
CA VAL A 152 17.37 11.48 -1.86
C VAL A 152 16.66 11.67 -0.53
N ILE A 153 16.57 10.60 0.27
CA ILE A 153 16.11 10.63 1.66
C ILE A 153 17.19 10.06 2.58
N THR A 154 17.06 10.29 3.87
CA THR A 154 17.99 9.80 4.91
C THR A 154 17.22 9.04 5.98
N PRO A 155 17.91 8.28 6.85
CA PRO A 155 17.28 7.64 8.01
C PRO A 155 16.51 8.61 8.91
N GLU A 156 16.96 9.86 9.02
CA GLU A 156 16.29 10.90 9.82
C GLU A 156 14.91 11.26 9.24
N HIS A 157 14.77 11.34 7.92
CA HIS A 157 13.45 11.52 7.30
C HIS A 157 12.51 10.36 7.63
N ILE A 158 13.02 9.11 7.66
CA ILE A 158 12.20 7.95 8.03
C ILE A 158 11.77 8.03 9.50
N ALA A 159 12.68 8.43 10.39
CA ALA A 159 12.34 8.66 11.80
C ALA A 159 11.27 9.74 11.96
N GLU A 160 11.33 10.80 11.15
CA GLU A 160 10.32 11.85 11.12
C GLU A 160 8.94 11.30 10.71
N PHE A 161 8.86 10.42 9.70
CA PHE A 161 7.58 9.81 9.28
C PHE A 161 6.89 9.04 10.41
N VAL A 162 7.69 8.42 11.28
CA VAL A 162 7.20 7.68 12.45
C VAL A 162 6.67 8.64 13.52
N SER A 163 7.41 9.71 13.81
CA SER A 163 7.09 10.63 14.91
C SER A 163 6.07 11.73 14.58
N ALA A 164 5.99 12.14 13.32
CA ALA A 164 5.12 13.25 12.91
C ALA A 164 3.64 12.84 12.99
N PRO A 165 2.75 13.77 13.36
CA PRO A 165 1.30 13.55 13.25
C PRO A 165 0.92 13.21 11.80
N THR A 166 -0.01 12.27 11.60
CA THR A 166 -0.39 11.82 10.25
C THR A 166 -0.81 12.97 9.34
N ALA A 167 -1.49 13.99 9.89
CA ALA A 167 -1.93 15.18 9.15
C ALA A 167 -0.78 16.06 8.62
N ALA A 168 0.42 15.98 9.21
CA ALA A 168 1.58 16.75 8.79
C ALA A 168 2.43 16.01 7.74
N LEU A 169 2.31 14.69 7.62
CA LEU A 169 3.10 13.91 6.66
C LEU A 169 2.97 14.42 5.21
N PRO A 170 1.77 14.80 4.72
CA PRO A 170 1.65 15.30 3.36
C PRO A 170 2.38 16.62 3.09
N THR A 171 2.80 17.36 4.12
CA THR A 171 3.57 18.59 3.95
C THR A 171 5.07 18.35 3.96
N LEU A 172 5.54 17.12 4.21
CA LEU A 172 6.95 16.77 4.21
C LEU A 172 7.40 16.35 2.80
N ASP A 173 8.37 17.06 2.23
CA ASP A 173 8.88 16.78 0.88
C ASP A 173 9.41 15.35 0.75
N ALA A 174 10.19 14.89 1.74
CA ALA A 174 10.73 13.52 1.76
C ALA A 174 9.61 12.46 1.77
N PHE A 175 8.51 12.72 2.50
CA PHE A 175 7.36 11.83 2.53
C PHE A 175 6.67 11.79 1.16
N GLN A 176 6.45 12.95 0.52
CA GLN A 176 5.82 13.03 -0.79
C GLN A 176 6.61 12.29 -1.87
N VAL A 177 7.94 12.39 -1.86
CA VAL A 177 8.80 11.67 -2.82
C VAL A 177 8.68 10.15 -2.63
N VAL A 178 8.70 9.68 -1.38
CA VAL A 178 8.52 8.24 -1.06
C VAL A 178 7.13 7.77 -1.45
N TRP A 179 6.10 8.50 -1.03
CA TRP A 179 4.70 8.22 -1.31
C TRP A 179 4.44 8.08 -2.81
N LYS A 180 4.90 9.07 -3.59
CA LYS A 180 4.73 9.08 -5.05
C LYS A 180 5.39 7.86 -5.69
N LEU A 181 6.65 7.58 -5.36
CA LEU A 181 7.35 6.43 -5.95
C LEU A 181 6.69 5.10 -5.55
N ALA A 182 6.28 4.95 -4.28
CA ALA A 182 5.57 3.76 -3.80
C ALA A 182 4.25 3.56 -4.54
N LEU A 183 3.46 4.63 -4.73
CA LEU A 183 2.20 4.55 -5.46
C LEU A 183 2.42 4.18 -6.94
N GLN A 184 3.49 4.67 -7.56
CA GLN A 184 3.88 4.31 -8.93
C GLN A 184 4.25 2.83 -9.05
N LEU A 185 5.06 2.33 -8.11
CA LEU A 185 5.45 0.91 -8.08
C LEU A 185 4.25 0.00 -7.77
N GLU A 186 3.40 0.37 -6.80
CA GLU A 186 2.19 -0.39 -6.46
C GLU A 186 1.29 -0.51 -7.69
N SER A 187 1.06 0.61 -8.38
CA SER A 187 0.25 0.66 -9.61
C SER A 187 0.83 -0.22 -10.74
N ALA A 188 2.16 -0.27 -10.85
CA ALA A 188 2.87 -1.08 -11.85
C ALA A 188 2.80 -2.59 -11.55
N ILE A 189 2.87 -2.97 -10.27
CA ILE A 189 2.82 -4.38 -9.85
C ILE A 189 1.38 -4.92 -9.91
N GLY A 190 0.42 -4.12 -9.45
CA GLY A 190 -0.99 -4.46 -9.23
C GLY A 190 -1.85 -4.59 -10.49
N VAL A 191 -1.29 -5.10 -11.60
CA VAL A 191 -2.00 -5.34 -12.87
C VAL A 191 -2.21 -4.08 -13.73
N GLN A 192 -1.35 -3.05 -13.60
CA GLN A 192 -1.37 -1.86 -14.47
C GLN A 192 -2.58 -0.94 -14.27
N TRP A 193 -2.98 -0.72 -13.01
CA TRP A 193 -4.05 0.22 -12.63
C TRP A 193 -3.51 1.20 -11.60
N LEU A 194 -4.11 2.39 -11.51
CA LEU A 194 -3.79 3.32 -10.45
C LEU A 194 -4.18 2.71 -9.09
N ALA A 195 -3.20 2.56 -8.21
CA ALA A 195 -3.42 2.06 -6.87
C ALA A 195 -4.33 2.99 -6.05
N ASP A 196 -5.04 2.42 -5.07
CA ASP A 196 -5.91 3.17 -4.17
C ASP A 196 -5.11 4.03 -3.17
N GLY A 197 -3.90 3.58 -2.82
CA GLY A 197 -2.96 4.28 -1.95
C GLY A 197 -3.17 4.02 -0.45
N ASP A 198 -4.32 3.52 -0.02
CA ASP A 198 -4.60 3.20 1.38
C ASP A 198 -3.61 2.20 1.98
N LEU A 199 -3.31 1.13 1.24
CA LEU A 199 -2.32 0.14 1.65
C LEU A 199 -0.90 0.74 1.68
N THR A 200 -0.51 1.49 0.65
CA THR A 200 0.78 2.20 0.64
C THR A 200 0.92 3.11 1.85
N MET A 201 -0.16 3.80 2.22
CA MET A 201 -0.16 4.73 3.36
C MET A 201 -0.02 3.95 4.66
N ALA A 202 -0.84 2.92 4.82
CA ALA A 202 -0.83 2.07 6.00
C ALA A 202 0.52 1.38 6.23
N SER A 203 1.26 1.10 5.15
CA SER A 203 2.62 0.56 5.23
C SER A 203 3.67 1.61 5.59
N LEU A 204 3.51 2.87 5.18
CA LEU A 204 4.51 3.92 5.37
C LEU A 204 4.48 4.56 6.76
N ILE A 205 3.29 4.68 7.35
CA ILE A 205 3.13 5.35 8.64
C ILE A 205 3.13 4.34 9.78
N ASP A 206 3.74 4.68 10.92
CA ASP A 206 3.65 3.82 12.10
C ASP A 206 2.23 3.81 12.69
N GLY A 207 1.89 2.77 13.46
CA GLY A 207 0.58 2.62 14.10
C GLY A 207 0.30 1.19 14.52
N ARG A 208 -0.31 1.04 15.71
CA ARG A 208 -0.69 -0.27 16.29
C ARG A 208 -2.11 -0.70 15.92
N TYR A 209 -2.97 0.27 15.69
CA TYR A 209 -4.37 0.08 15.32
C TYR A 209 -4.53 0.15 13.80
N PRO A 210 -5.73 -0.19 13.29
CA PRO A 210 -6.03 0.06 11.89
C PRO A 210 -5.80 1.53 11.51
N ILE A 211 -5.37 1.76 10.28
CA ILE A 211 -5.16 3.08 9.70
C ILE A 211 -6.34 3.35 8.79
N ALA A 212 -7.04 4.46 9.03
CA ALA A 212 -8.11 4.90 8.15
C ALA A 212 -7.52 5.77 7.05
N PHE A 213 -7.92 5.52 5.80
CA PHE A 213 -7.50 6.29 4.65
C PHE A 213 -8.70 6.74 3.84
N PHE A 214 -8.64 7.96 3.34
CA PHE A 214 -9.61 8.50 2.42
C PHE A 214 -8.87 9.24 1.31
N ARG A 215 -9.36 9.09 0.08
CA ARG A 215 -8.98 9.99 -1.01
C ARG A 215 -10.21 10.55 -1.67
N GLU A 216 -10.09 11.75 -2.20
CA GLU A 216 -11.15 12.30 -3.02
C GLU A 216 -11.32 11.46 -4.29
N LYS A 217 -12.57 11.28 -4.72
CA LYS A 217 -12.85 10.64 -5.99
C LYS A 217 -12.40 11.57 -7.11
N ASP A 218 -11.33 11.21 -7.81
CA ASP A 218 -10.97 11.86 -9.06
C ASP A 218 -11.93 11.40 -10.17
N PRO A 219 -12.77 12.29 -10.75
CA PRO A 219 -13.76 11.89 -11.75
C PRO A 219 -13.12 11.39 -13.05
N VAL A 220 -11.95 11.90 -13.41
CA VAL A 220 -11.23 11.50 -14.63
C VAL A 220 -10.60 10.13 -14.43
N LEU A 221 -9.85 9.93 -13.35
CA LEU A 221 -9.24 8.64 -13.06
C LEU A 221 -10.33 7.59 -12.82
N PHE A 222 -11.42 7.94 -12.14
CA PHE A 222 -12.50 7.02 -11.82
C PHE A 222 -13.21 6.44 -13.05
N ASP A 223 -13.57 7.31 -13.99
CA ASP A 223 -14.33 6.89 -15.17
C ASP A 223 -13.41 6.37 -16.30
N HIS A 224 -12.13 6.74 -16.29
CA HIS A 224 -11.10 6.30 -17.24
C HIS A 224 -10.06 5.32 -16.67
N TYR A 225 -10.34 4.65 -15.55
CA TYR A 225 -9.43 3.65 -14.94
C TYR A 225 -8.91 2.60 -15.92
N ARG A 226 -9.68 2.31 -16.98
CA ARG A 226 -9.32 1.39 -18.08
C ARG A 226 -8.54 2.06 -19.21
N ASP A 227 -8.84 3.33 -19.50
CA ASP A 227 -8.29 4.05 -20.65
C ASP A 227 -6.93 4.67 -20.34
N LEU A 228 -6.58 4.79 -19.06
CA LEU A 228 -5.22 5.09 -18.62
C LEU A 228 -4.23 3.99 -18.96
N GLY A 229 -4.70 2.86 -19.51
CA GLY A 229 -3.95 1.89 -20.31
C GLY A 229 -2.46 2.02 -20.08
N LEU A 230 -1.99 1.53 -18.93
CA LEU A 230 -0.60 1.66 -18.55
C LEU A 230 0.26 0.62 -19.31
N ASP A 231 -0.07 0.43 -20.59
CA ASP A 231 0.61 -0.38 -21.59
C ASP A 231 1.99 0.20 -21.93
N ASN A 232 2.22 1.47 -21.57
CA ASN A 232 3.49 2.14 -21.70
C ASN A 232 4.05 2.52 -20.31
N PRO A 233 5.27 2.06 -19.94
CA PRO A 233 5.98 2.49 -18.73
C PRO A 233 5.97 4.01 -18.50
N GLY A 234 5.93 4.78 -19.60
CA GLY A 234 5.80 6.24 -19.62
C GLY A 234 4.62 6.83 -18.83
N SER A 235 3.52 6.08 -18.73
CA SER A 235 2.24 6.54 -18.16
C SER A 235 2.22 6.48 -16.61
N TYR A 236 2.96 5.54 -16.00
CA TYR A 236 3.12 5.46 -14.54
C TYR A 236 3.85 6.70 -13.98
N TYR A 237 4.67 7.36 -14.79
CA TYR A 237 5.38 8.59 -14.37
C TYR A 237 4.43 9.77 -14.12
N ASN A 238 3.23 9.72 -14.74
CA ASN A 238 2.26 10.80 -14.74
C ASN A 238 1.10 10.58 -13.77
N ILE A 239 1.20 9.65 -12.80
CA ILE A 239 0.22 9.58 -11.71
C ILE A 239 0.11 10.99 -11.10
N PRO A 240 -1.08 11.62 -11.12
CA PRO A 240 -1.21 13.00 -10.70
C PRO A 240 -0.69 13.17 -9.27
N GLY A 241 0.30 14.05 -9.08
CA GLY A 241 0.81 14.40 -7.76
C GLY A 241 -0.21 15.15 -6.89
N ASN A 242 -1.35 15.52 -7.46
CA ASN A 242 -2.37 16.36 -6.82
C ASN A 242 -3.57 15.56 -6.30
N LEU A 243 -3.43 14.24 -6.10
CA LEU A 243 -4.47 13.45 -5.46
C LEU A 243 -4.68 13.98 -4.04
N PHE A 244 -5.88 14.51 -3.76
CA PHE A 244 -6.24 14.84 -2.39
C PHE A 244 -6.45 13.53 -1.61
N TYR A 245 -5.68 13.37 -0.54
CA TYR A 245 -5.84 12.26 0.40
C TYR A 245 -5.71 12.73 1.85
N ARG A 246 -6.26 11.91 2.75
CA ARG A 246 -6.14 12.01 4.19
C ARG A 246 -5.95 10.61 4.76
N ALA A 247 -5.13 10.53 5.79
CA ALA A 247 -4.94 9.32 6.56
C ALA A 247 -5.02 9.66 8.04
N LEU A 248 -5.46 8.70 8.83
CA LEU A 248 -5.65 8.85 10.26
C LEU A 248 -5.16 7.57 10.94
N ARG A 249 -4.22 7.73 11.87
CA ARG A 249 -3.95 6.68 12.86
C ARG A 249 -5.11 6.69 13.87
N MET A 250 -5.68 5.54 14.18
CA MET A 250 -6.84 5.49 15.09
C MET A 250 -6.48 5.97 16.50
N GLU A 251 -5.23 5.78 16.94
CA GLU A 251 -4.72 6.37 18.18
C GLU A 251 -4.78 7.91 18.20
N GLU A 252 -4.56 8.58 17.07
CA GLU A 252 -4.66 10.04 16.95
C GLU A 252 -6.13 10.47 17.02
N VAL A 253 -7.03 9.72 16.38
CA VAL A 253 -8.48 10.01 16.36
C VAL A 253 -9.10 9.91 17.75
N PHE A 254 -8.72 8.87 18.50
CA PHE A 254 -9.27 8.63 19.84
C PHE A 254 -8.43 9.25 20.97
N ALA A 255 -7.37 10.00 20.64
CA ALA A 255 -6.43 10.59 21.60
C ALA A 255 -5.98 9.56 22.67
N LEU A 256 -5.51 8.39 22.21
CA LEU A 256 -5.13 7.31 23.10
C LEU A 256 -3.77 7.59 23.75
N ASP A 257 -3.78 8.13 24.97
CA ASP A 257 -2.57 8.40 25.78
C ASP A 257 -1.83 7.13 26.19
N GLN A 258 -2.55 6.01 26.24
CA GLN A 258 -2.01 4.67 26.41
C GLN A 258 -2.61 3.80 25.33
N TYR A 259 -1.83 2.84 24.81
CA TYR A 259 -2.34 1.83 23.91
C TYR A 259 -3.10 0.78 24.74
N PRO A 260 -4.45 0.81 24.85
CA PRO A 260 -5.15 -0.37 25.35
C PRO A 260 -4.66 -1.56 24.53
N SER A 261 -4.41 -2.69 25.19
CA SER A 261 -3.96 -3.89 24.50
C SER A 261 -4.85 -4.10 23.26
N TRP A 262 -4.23 -4.33 22.10
CA TRP A 262 -4.92 -4.75 20.89
C TRP A 262 -4.67 -6.25 20.69
N PRO A 263 -5.27 -7.13 21.53
CA PRO A 263 -5.00 -8.56 21.51
C PRO A 263 -5.80 -9.22 20.38
N ILE A 264 -5.54 -8.83 19.13
CA ILE A 264 -6.16 -9.47 17.98
C ILE A 264 -5.20 -10.52 17.45
N ASP A 265 -5.54 -11.78 17.66
CA ASP A 265 -4.96 -12.89 16.92
C ASP A 265 -5.63 -12.95 15.54
N ILE A 266 -4.82 -12.91 14.48
CA ILE A 266 -5.30 -12.97 13.10
C ILE A 266 -5.01 -14.35 12.55
N ALA A 267 -6.08 -15.10 12.23
CA ALA A 267 -5.97 -16.34 11.47
C ALA A 267 -6.21 -16.03 9.98
N ILE A 268 -5.22 -16.33 9.13
CA ILE A 268 -5.34 -16.18 7.68
C ILE A 268 -5.69 -17.54 7.09
N LEU A 269 -6.89 -17.65 6.52
CA LEU A 269 -7.34 -18.83 5.80
C LEU A 269 -7.20 -18.60 4.30
N ASN A 270 -6.31 -19.36 3.66
CA ASN A 270 -6.25 -19.46 2.21
C ASN A 270 -7.20 -20.57 1.75
N VAL A 271 -8.28 -20.20 1.07
CA VAL A 271 -9.30 -21.13 0.55
C VAL A 271 -8.84 -21.95 -0.65
N GLY A 272 -7.66 -21.66 -1.22
CA GLY A 272 -7.10 -22.39 -2.36
C GLY A 272 -7.73 -22.05 -3.70
N GLU A 273 -8.66 -21.09 -3.75
CA GLU A 273 -9.26 -20.60 -4.98
C GLU A 273 -8.42 -19.48 -5.60
N GLU A 274 -8.15 -19.59 -6.90
CA GLU A 274 -7.48 -18.52 -7.64
C GLU A 274 -8.49 -17.40 -7.96
N GLY A 275 -8.20 -16.21 -7.43
CA GLY A 275 -8.93 -15.00 -7.72
C GLY A 275 -8.05 -13.99 -8.46
N SER A 276 -8.60 -13.31 -9.46
CA SER A 276 -7.97 -12.11 -10.03
C SER A 276 -8.64 -10.87 -9.48
N SER A 277 -7.88 -10.01 -8.81
CA SER A 277 -8.29 -8.65 -8.40
C SER A 277 -8.93 -7.88 -9.55
N SER A 278 -8.39 -8.04 -10.77
CA SER A 278 -8.93 -7.41 -11.97
C SER A 278 -10.36 -7.87 -12.28
N THR A 279 -10.70 -9.14 -12.04
CA THR A 279 -12.05 -9.67 -12.27
C THR A 279 -13.04 -9.14 -11.24
N VAL A 280 -12.64 -9.06 -9.97
CA VAL A 280 -13.48 -8.46 -8.91
C VAL A 280 -13.75 -6.98 -9.22
N TYR A 281 -12.72 -6.25 -9.62
CA TYR A 281 -12.85 -4.85 -10.03
C TYR A 281 -13.75 -4.68 -11.25
N LYS A 282 -13.64 -5.55 -12.28
CA LYS A 282 -14.53 -5.51 -13.45
C LYS A 282 -16.00 -5.74 -13.06
N ARG A 283 -16.27 -6.60 -12.08
CA ARG A 283 -17.62 -6.84 -11.55
C ARG A 283 -18.12 -5.67 -10.70
N ARG A 284 -17.23 -4.85 -10.14
CA ARG A 284 -17.58 -3.67 -9.35
C ARG A 284 -18.41 -2.65 -10.12
N ASN A 285 -18.23 -2.48 -11.44
CA ASN A 285 -19.09 -1.58 -12.22
C ASN A 285 -20.55 -2.04 -12.25
N ALA A 286 -20.80 -3.35 -12.24
CA ALA A 286 -22.15 -3.91 -12.11
C ALA A 286 -22.71 -3.78 -10.69
N VAL A 287 -21.84 -3.71 -9.67
CA VAL A 287 -22.25 -3.39 -8.29
C VAL A 287 -22.49 -1.89 -8.14
N LYS A 288 -21.68 -1.03 -8.76
CA LYS A 288 -21.85 0.44 -8.78
C LYS A 288 -23.20 0.80 -9.38
N SER A 289 -23.57 0.23 -10.53
CA SER A 289 -24.89 0.50 -11.13
C SER A 289 -26.03 0.11 -10.18
N ARG A 290 -25.90 -1.01 -9.46
CA ARG A 290 -26.88 -1.44 -8.45
C ARG A 290 -26.88 -0.54 -7.22
N LEU A 291 -25.72 -0.07 -6.75
CA LEU A 291 -25.62 0.86 -5.63
C LEU A 291 -26.16 2.24 -6.00
N ASP A 292 -25.92 2.72 -7.21
CA ASP A 292 -26.47 3.97 -7.75
C ASP A 292 -28.00 3.84 -7.93
N GLU A 293 -28.49 2.68 -8.37
CA GLU A 293 -29.92 2.36 -8.44
C GLU A 293 -30.56 2.33 -7.05
N VAL A 294 -29.92 1.68 -6.07
CA VAL A 294 -30.37 1.67 -4.66
C VAL A 294 -30.32 3.06 -4.05
N ALA A 295 -29.25 3.82 -4.27
CA ALA A 295 -29.13 5.20 -3.80
C ALA A 295 -30.13 6.13 -4.48
N GLY A 296 -30.45 5.90 -5.75
CA GLY A 296 -31.50 6.59 -6.50
C GLY A 296 -32.90 6.24 -5.98
N PHE A 297 -33.15 4.95 -5.71
CA PHE A 297 -34.38 4.45 -5.10
C PHE A 297 -34.59 5.04 -3.69
N ILE A 298 -33.54 5.03 -2.86
CA ILE A 298 -33.53 5.66 -1.53
C ILE A 298 -33.79 7.16 -1.68
N ARG A 299 -33.01 7.88 -2.49
CA ARG A 299 -33.23 9.31 -2.71
C ARG A 299 -34.59 9.65 -3.30
N GLY A 300 -35.21 8.77 -4.07
CA GLY A 300 -36.52 8.98 -4.68
C GLY A 300 -37.71 8.60 -3.79
N ASN A 301 -37.54 7.66 -2.86
CA ASN A 301 -38.61 7.12 -2.02
C ASN A 301 -38.48 7.50 -0.55
N LEU A 302 -37.27 7.54 0.02
CA LEU A 302 -37.06 7.97 1.41
C LEU A 302 -37.15 9.49 1.56
N THR A 303 -36.72 10.29 0.58
CA THR A 303 -36.99 11.75 0.66
C THR A 303 -38.48 12.02 0.78
N LYS A 304 -39.33 11.32 0.03
CA LYS A 304 -40.81 11.44 0.12
C LYS A 304 -41.37 11.04 1.48
N ALA A 305 -40.66 10.20 2.25
CA ALA A 305 -41.07 9.72 3.56
C ALA A 305 -40.46 10.51 4.74
N VAL A 306 -39.44 11.33 4.49
CA VAL A 306 -38.81 12.19 5.50
C VAL A 306 -39.50 13.56 5.52
N PRO A 307 -40.08 13.99 6.67
CA PRO A 307 -40.71 15.30 6.81
C PRO A 307 -39.76 16.44 6.39
N GLU A 308 -40.30 17.50 5.77
CA GLU A 308 -39.51 18.64 5.27
C GLU A 308 -38.60 19.27 6.33
N THR A 309 -38.95 19.16 7.61
CA THR A 309 -38.18 19.66 8.76
C THR A 309 -36.78 19.04 8.90
N PHE A 310 -36.50 17.89 8.27
CA PHE A 310 -35.16 17.27 8.24
C PHE A 310 -34.34 17.63 7.01
N ARG A 311 -34.92 18.34 6.03
CA ARG A 311 -34.24 18.73 4.77
C ARG A 311 -33.51 20.08 4.85
N GLU A 312 -33.72 20.85 5.91
CA GLU A 312 -33.13 22.18 6.10
C GLU A 312 -31.73 22.16 6.75
N GLN A 313 -31.14 20.99 7.01
CA GLN A 313 -29.73 20.94 7.38
C GLN A 313 -28.87 20.84 6.11
N PRO A 314 -27.99 21.82 5.83
CA PRO A 314 -27.12 21.76 4.68
C PRO A 314 -26.22 20.51 4.76
N PRO A 315 -25.84 19.93 3.61
CA PRO A 315 -24.95 18.79 3.58
C PRO A 315 -23.66 19.11 4.36
N PHE A 316 -23.10 18.10 5.03
CA PHE A 316 -21.92 18.21 5.90
C PHE A 316 -20.71 18.91 5.24
N ILE A 317 -20.68 18.96 3.90
CA ILE A 317 -19.67 19.62 3.07
C ILE A 317 -19.70 21.16 3.23
N GLU A 318 -20.85 21.78 3.47
CA GLU A 318 -20.94 23.25 3.61
C GLU A 318 -20.53 23.73 5.00
N ARG A 319 -20.71 22.91 6.05
CA ARG A 319 -20.28 23.29 7.42
C ARG A 319 -18.76 23.33 7.60
N ALA A 320 -18.00 22.64 6.74
CA ALA A 320 -16.54 22.66 6.79
C ALA A 320 -15.95 23.95 6.17
N GLN A 321 -16.66 24.60 5.25
CA GLN A 321 -16.21 25.86 4.63
C GLN A 321 -16.43 27.07 5.56
N ASP A 322 -17.52 27.08 6.32
CA ASP A 322 -17.81 28.16 7.28
C ASP A 322 -16.89 28.15 8.51
N ALA A 323 -16.38 26.98 8.92
CA ALA A 323 -15.44 26.88 10.03
C ALA A 323 -14.02 27.35 9.66
N SER A 324 -13.65 27.36 8.37
CA SER A 324 -12.33 27.83 7.90
C SER A 324 -12.19 29.34 7.72
N HIS A 325 -13.28 30.10 7.94
CA HIS A 325 -13.27 31.57 7.87
C HIS A 325 -13.42 32.26 9.24
N GLN A 326 -13.33 31.50 10.34
CA GLN A 326 -13.40 32.06 11.71
C GLN A 326 -12.20 31.73 12.62
N THR A 327 -11.02 31.46 12.06
CA THR A 327 -9.75 31.45 12.82
C THR A 327 -8.66 32.22 12.11
#